data_AF-A0A5C7RVC6-F1
#
_entry.id   AF-A0A5C7RVC6-F1
#
_cell.length_a   1.000
_cell.length_b   1.000
_cell.length_c   1.000
_cell.angle_alpha   90.00
_cell.angle_beta   90.00
_cell.angle_gamma   90.00
#
_symmetry.space_group_name_H-M   'P 1'
#
loop_
_entity.id
_entity.type
_entity.pdbx_description
1 polymer ?
#
loop_
_entity_poly.entity_id
_entity_poly.type
_entity_poly.pdbx_seq_one_letter_code
_entity_poly.pdbx_strand_id
1 'polypeptide(L)'
;MRFATPRSRAIALTAAFATVCAGLLSRKTELLLSTFGKYPGDALWSVMVYFLVAAAAPRLSRLVVATWAVVISFGVEFSQLLTMPWLRDFRATTIGHLMLGSTFNAPDLLAYAGGVALAFCMDTWLTRSAFYETDA
;
A
#
# COMPACT_ATOMS: atom_id res chain seq x y z
N MET A 1 10.12 -1.58 -29.86
CA MET A 1 9.36 -1.79 -28.60
C MET A 1 10.22 -2.67 -27.72
N ARG A 2 10.88 -2.15 -26.67
CA ARG A 2 11.61 -3.01 -25.72
C ARG A 2 10.57 -3.68 -24.85
N PHE A 3 10.37 -4.98 -25.01
CA PHE A 3 9.55 -5.74 -24.08
C PHE A 3 10.30 -5.78 -22.76
N ALA A 4 9.97 -4.85 -21.85
CA ALA A 4 10.40 -4.97 -20.47
C ALA A 4 9.84 -6.30 -19.94
N THR A 5 10.70 -7.09 -19.30
CA THR A 5 10.28 -8.29 -18.60
C THR A 5 9.17 -7.93 -17.60
N PRO A 6 8.02 -8.63 -17.63
CA PRO A 6 6.96 -8.38 -16.66
C PRO A 6 7.47 -8.54 -15.23
N ARG A 7 7.01 -7.68 -14.31
CA ARG A 7 7.39 -7.78 -12.90
C ARG A 7 7.06 -9.17 -12.34
N SER A 8 7.95 -9.74 -11.54
CA SER A 8 7.68 -11.00 -10.84
C SER A 8 6.54 -10.81 -9.84
N ARG A 9 5.46 -11.58 -10.02
CA ARG A 9 4.30 -11.57 -9.11
C ARG A 9 4.69 -12.06 -7.72
N ALA A 10 5.57 -13.06 -7.63
CA ALA A 10 6.01 -13.62 -6.35
C ALA A 10 6.73 -12.58 -5.50
N ILE A 11 7.66 -11.80 -6.09
CA ILE A 11 8.37 -10.73 -5.39
C ILE A 11 7.39 -9.67 -4.88
N ALA A 12 6.42 -9.26 -5.71
CA ALA A 12 5.42 -8.28 -5.32
C ALA A 12 4.53 -8.79 -4.17
N LEU A 13 4.08 -10.06 -4.21
CA LEU A 13 3.28 -10.65 -3.14
C LEU A 13 4.08 -10.80 -1.84
N THR A 14 5.35 -11.21 -1.91
CA THR A 14 6.24 -11.28 -0.73
C THR A 14 6.43 -9.89 -0.11
N ALA A 15 6.63 -8.86 -0.94
CA ALA A 15 6.73 -7.48 -0.46
C ALA A 15 5.43 -7.01 0.20
N ALA A 16 4.27 -7.32 -0.39
CA ALA A 16 2.97 -7.02 0.21
C ALA A 16 2.80 -7.70 1.57
N PHE A 17 3.13 -8.99 1.67
CA PHE A 17 3.04 -9.75 2.93
C PHE A 17 3.97 -9.18 4.01
N ALA A 18 5.22 -8.90 3.66
CA ALA A 18 6.18 -8.28 4.59
C ALA A 18 5.68 -6.91 5.09
N THR A 19 5.05 -6.14 4.21
CA THR A 19 4.46 -4.84 4.54
C THR A 19 3.28 -4.97 5.52
N VAL A 20 2.42 -5.98 5.34
CA VAL A 20 1.34 -6.28 6.29
C VAL A 20 1.91 -6.57 7.68
N CYS A 21 2.91 -7.44 7.77
CA CYS A 21 3.57 -7.76 9.04
C CYS A 21 4.16 -6.49 9.69
N ALA A 22 4.87 -5.67 8.91
CA ALA A 22 5.44 -4.41 9.39
C ALA A 22 4.37 -3.43 9.88
N GLY A 23 3.25 -3.30 9.16
CA GLY A 23 2.14 -2.40 9.54
C GLY A 23 1.41 -2.85 10.79
N LEU A 24 1.27 -4.16 11.00
CA LEU A 24 0.71 -4.70 12.24
C LEU A 24 1.66 -4.51 13.43
N LEU A 25 2.98 -4.64 13.20
CA LEU A 25 3.99 -4.37 14.21
C LEU A 25 4.05 -2.88 14.57
N SER A 26 3.98 -1.98 13.60
CA SER A 26 4.04 -0.53 13.87
C SER A 26 2.90 -0.06 14.76
N ARG A 27 1.72 -0.70 14.65
CA ARG A 27 0.55 -0.44 15.50
C ARG A 27 0.67 -1.02 16.93
N LYS A 28 1.72 -1.80 17.22
CA LYS A 28 2.01 -2.33 18.56
C LYS A 28 3.25 -1.71 19.21
N THR A 29 4.03 -0.94 18.45
CA THR A 29 5.26 -0.32 18.96
C THR A 29 4.96 1.04 19.58
N GLU A 30 4.94 1.10 20.92
CA GLU A 30 4.63 2.34 21.67
C GLU A 30 5.50 3.53 21.25
N LEU A 31 6.78 3.30 20.92
CA LEU A 31 7.70 4.34 20.44
C LEU A 31 7.23 4.99 19.13
N LEU A 32 6.69 4.20 18.20
CA LEU A 32 6.19 4.71 16.92
C LEU A 32 4.85 5.41 17.09
N LEU A 33 3.99 4.88 17.98
CA LEU A 33 2.73 5.51 18.34
C LEU A 33 2.94 6.86 19.02
N SER A 34 3.88 6.97 19.95
CA SER A 34 4.15 8.22 20.67
C SER A 34 4.80 9.29 19.80
N THR A 35 5.57 8.89 18.79
CA THR A 35 6.31 9.84 17.93
C THR A 35 5.53 10.21 16.66
N PHE A 36 4.85 9.25 16.04
CA PHE A 36 4.23 9.39 14.72
C PHE A 36 2.75 8.98 14.68
N GLY A 37 2.17 8.55 15.81
CA GLY A 37 0.77 8.13 15.86
C GLY A 37 0.46 6.97 14.92
N LYS A 38 -0.67 7.06 14.20
CA LYS A 38 -1.14 6.03 13.25
C LYS A 38 -0.48 6.08 11.86
N TYR A 39 0.15 7.21 11.51
CA TYR A 39 0.62 7.48 10.15
C TYR A 39 1.61 6.46 9.57
N PRO A 40 2.53 5.83 10.35
CA PRO A 40 3.39 4.77 9.81
C PRO A 40 2.57 3.57 9.32
N GLY A 41 1.50 3.22 10.04
CA GLY A 41 0.60 2.14 9.65
C GLY A 41 -0.17 2.46 8.37
N ASP A 42 -0.54 3.72 8.17
CA ASP A 42 -1.30 4.17 6.99
C ASP A 42 -0.39 4.26 5.75
N ALA A 43 0.85 4.75 5.93
CA ALA A 43 1.88 4.67 4.89
C ALA A 43 2.14 3.22 4.45
N LEU A 44 2.35 2.30 5.41
CA LEU A 44 2.55 0.88 5.12
C LEU A 44 1.32 0.24 4.46
N TRP A 45 0.10 0.65 4.81
CA TRP A 45 -1.10 0.20 4.14
C TRP A 45 -1.09 0.56 2.64
N SER A 46 -0.70 1.78 2.27
CA SER A 46 -0.60 2.17 0.85
C SER A 46 0.55 1.48 0.10
N VAL A 47 1.65 1.14 0.80
CA VAL A 47 2.73 0.31 0.24
C VAL A 47 2.20 -1.09 -0.12
N MET A 48 1.40 -1.69 0.76
CA MET A 48 0.75 -2.98 0.49
C MET A 48 -0.16 -2.87 -0.74
N VAL A 49 -1.01 -1.84 -0.82
CA VAL A 49 -1.91 -1.63 -1.97
C VAL A 49 -1.13 -1.51 -3.28
N TYR A 50 -0.03 -0.75 -3.29
CA TYR A 50 0.85 -0.65 -4.46
C TYR A 50 1.32 -2.03 -4.94
N PHE A 51 1.85 -2.86 -4.04
CA PHE A 51 2.36 -4.18 -4.41
C PHE A 51 1.25 -5.16 -4.83
N LEU A 52 0.05 -5.05 -4.26
CA LEU A 52 -1.11 -5.83 -4.72
C LEU A 52 -1.52 -5.46 -6.15
N VAL A 53 -1.58 -4.17 -6.48
CA VAL A 53 -1.84 -3.70 -7.86
C VAL A 53 -0.73 -4.17 -8.80
N ALA A 54 0.54 -4.06 -8.37
CA ALA A 54 1.70 -4.52 -9.12
C ALA A 54 1.67 -6.03 -9.41
N ALA A 55 1.19 -6.84 -8.47
CA ALA A 55 1.04 -8.29 -8.60
C ALA A 55 -0.14 -8.67 -9.50
N ALA A 56 -1.28 -7.95 -9.39
CA ALA A 56 -2.46 -8.18 -10.20
C ALA A 56 -2.21 -7.85 -11.68
N ALA A 57 -1.45 -6.78 -11.94
CA ALA A 57 -1.20 -6.27 -13.29
C ALA A 57 0.31 -6.02 -13.54
N PRO A 58 1.14 -7.09 -13.66
CA PRO A 58 2.61 -6.99 -13.70
C PRO A 58 3.17 -6.34 -14.97
N ARG A 59 2.32 -6.10 -15.97
CA ARG A 59 2.69 -5.43 -17.24
C ARG A 59 2.44 -3.92 -17.20
N LEU A 60 1.74 -3.40 -16.19
CA LEU A 60 1.51 -1.96 -16.06
C LEU A 60 2.80 -1.25 -15.68
N SER A 61 2.97 -0.03 -16.19
CA SER A 61 4.09 0.82 -15.79
C SER A 61 3.99 1.16 -14.30
N ARG A 62 5.14 1.37 -13.66
CA ARG A 62 5.24 1.75 -12.24
C ARG A 62 4.39 2.99 -11.91
N LEU A 63 4.36 3.97 -12.83
CA LEU A 63 3.56 5.18 -12.66
C LEU A 63 2.05 4.89 -12.65
N VAL A 64 1.59 3.98 -13.51
CA VAL A 64 0.18 3.57 -13.54
C VAL A 64 -0.17 2.81 -12.26
N VAL A 65 0.70 1.90 -11.80
CA VAL A 65 0.53 1.20 -10.51
C VAL A 65 0.45 2.19 -9.35
N ALA A 66 1.36 3.17 -9.30
CA ALA A 66 1.35 4.22 -8.26
C ALA A 66 0.06 5.04 -8.27
N THR A 67 -0.41 5.41 -9.47
CA THR A 67 -1.66 6.15 -9.65
C THR A 67 -2.84 5.36 -9.08
N TRP A 68 -2.95 4.08 -9.43
CA TRP A 68 -3.99 3.20 -8.88
C TRP A 68 -3.89 3.07 -7.36
N ALA A 69 -2.67 2.94 -6.81
CA ALA A 69 -2.48 2.86 -5.37
C ALA A 69 -2.95 4.12 -4.64
N VAL A 70 -2.66 5.31 -5.17
CA VAL A 70 -3.18 6.59 -4.63
C VAL A 70 -4.69 6.63 -4.73
N VAL A 71 -5.26 6.32 -5.91
CA VAL A 71 -6.72 6.35 -6.14
C VAL A 71 -7.45 5.41 -5.20
N ILE A 72 -6.94 4.18 -5.00
CA ILE A 72 -7.53 3.21 -4.08
C ILE A 72 -7.42 3.71 -2.64
N SER A 73 -6.25 4.20 -2.21
CA SER A 73 -6.04 4.67 -0.84
C SER A 73 -6.92 5.87 -0.50
N PHE A 74 -6.97 6.84 -1.39
CA PHE A 74 -7.80 8.03 -1.23
C PHE A 74 -9.27 7.67 -1.33
N GLY A 75 -9.65 6.76 -2.22
CA GLY A 75 -11.03 6.27 -2.34
C GLY A 75 -11.49 5.57 -1.06
N VAL A 76 -10.63 4.77 -0.44
CA VAL A 76 -10.90 4.15 0.88
C VAL A 76 -11.10 5.24 1.93
N GLU A 77 -10.23 6.23 1.99
CA GLU A 77 -10.34 7.32 2.97
C GLU A 77 -11.59 8.17 2.76
N PHE A 78 -11.88 8.59 1.53
CA PHE A 78 -13.11 9.32 1.20
C PHE A 78 -14.37 8.49 1.42
N SER A 79 -14.30 7.16 1.26
CA SER A 79 -15.45 6.30 1.56
C SER A 79 -15.92 6.47 3.00
N GLN A 80 -15.04 6.87 3.94
CA GLN A 80 -15.37 7.05 5.35
C GLN A 80 -16.34 8.22 5.59
N LEU A 81 -16.48 9.13 4.63
CA LEU A 81 -17.52 10.17 4.64
C LEU A 81 -18.92 9.61 4.31
N LEU A 82 -19.00 8.41 3.73
CA LEU A 82 -20.25 7.74 3.42
C LEU A 82 -20.81 7.03 4.66
N THR A 83 -22.05 7.37 5.03
CA THR A 83 -22.73 6.91 6.25
C THR A 83 -23.75 5.79 6.00
N MET A 84 -23.65 5.08 4.88
CA MET A 84 -24.58 4.01 4.53
C MET A 84 -24.57 2.89 5.59
N PRO A 85 -25.74 2.36 6.03
CA PRO A 85 -25.80 1.37 7.11
C PRO A 85 -24.93 0.14 6.87
N TRP A 86 -25.03 -0.47 5.67
CA TRP A 86 -24.24 -1.65 5.30
C TRP A 86 -22.73 -1.40 5.36
N LEU A 87 -22.28 -0.18 5.03
CA LEU A 87 -20.87 0.19 5.02
C LEU A 87 -20.34 0.39 6.43
N ARG A 88 -21.16 0.97 7.32
CA ARG A 88 -20.87 1.07 8.75
C ARG A 88 -20.78 -0.31 9.39
N ASP A 89 -21.72 -1.19 9.10
CA ASP A 89 -21.76 -2.54 9.65
C ASP A 89 -20.53 -3.35 9.18
N PHE A 90 -20.12 -3.17 7.92
CA PHE A 90 -18.88 -3.77 7.43
C PHE A 90 -17.64 -3.23 8.16
N ARG A 91 -17.52 -1.91 8.34
CA ARG A 91 -16.42 -1.29 9.12
C ARG A 91 -16.36 -1.68 10.59
N ALA A 92 -17.49 -2.10 11.16
CA ALA A 92 -17.56 -2.62 12.52
C ALA A 92 -16.91 -4.01 12.66
N THR A 93 -16.75 -4.75 11.56
CA THR A 93 -15.99 -6.00 11.56
C THR A 93 -14.49 -5.73 11.61
N THR A 94 -13.69 -6.64 12.18
CA THR A 94 -12.23 -6.50 12.22
C THR A 94 -11.62 -6.36 10.82
N ILE A 95 -12.12 -7.14 9.86
CA ILE A 95 -11.64 -7.10 8.47
C ILE A 95 -11.99 -5.76 7.83
N GLY A 96 -13.24 -5.31 7.95
CA GLY A 96 -13.65 -4.04 7.39
C GLY A 96 -12.93 -2.86 8.02
N HIS A 97 -12.65 -2.89 9.33
CA HIS A 97 -11.86 -1.86 10.00
C HIS A 97 -10.42 -1.79 9.47
N LEU A 98 -9.77 -2.94 9.26
CA LEU A 98 -8.41 -3.02 8.71
C LEU A 98 -8.34 -2.60 7.23
N MET A 99 -9.38 -2.91 6.46
CA MET A 99 -9.43 -2.60 5.03
C MET A 99 -9.84 -1.17 4.74
N LEU A 100 -10.83 -0.64 5.47
CA LEU A 100 -11.48 0.63 5.14
C LEU A 100 -11.27 1.75 6.16
N GLY A 101 -10.73 1.46 7.34
CA GLY A 101 -10.69 2.41 8.45
C GLY A 101 -12.09 2.75 8.98
N SER A 102 -12.16 3.76 9.84
CA SER A 102 -13.39 4.12 10.57
C SER A 102 -13.74 5.60 10.57
N THR A 103 -12.75 6.49 10.44
CA THR A 103 -12.95 7.94 10.56
C THR A 103 -12.00 8.69 9.65
N PHE A 104 -12.57 9.61 8.87
CA PHE A 104 -11.83 10.41 7.90
C PHE A 104 -10.83 11.34 8.58
N ASN A 105 -9.59 11.33 8.11
CA ASN A 105 -8.51 12.19 8.55
C ASN A 105 -7.68 12.66 7.35
N ALA A 106 -7.87 13.91 6.92
CA ALA A 106 -7.18 14.46 5.74
C ALA A 106 -5.64 14.31 5.75
N PRO A 107 -4.92 14.43 6.88
CA PRO A 107 -3.50 14.10 6.97
C PRO A 107 -3.12 12.66 6.52
N ASP A 108 -4.04 11.69 6.62
CA ASP A 108 -3.79 10.31 6.16
C ASP A 108 -3.49 10.28 4.65
N LEU A 109 -4.05 11.23 3.87
CA LEU A 109 -3.76 11.38 2.45
C LEU A 109 -2.26 11.63 2.19
N LEU A 110 -1.59 12.39 3.05
CA LEU A 110 -0.15 12.63 2.95
C LEU A 110 0.64 11.38 3.33
N ALA A 111 0.21 10.64 4.35
CA ALA A 111 0.83 9.37 4.73
C ALA A 111 0.71 8.34 3.59
N TYR A 112 -0.46 8.26 2.94
CA TYR A 112 -0.68 7.41 1.77
C TYR A 112 0.19 7.83 0.58
N ALA A 113 0.29 9.13 0.28
CA ALA A 113 1.17 9.62 -0.78
C ALA A 113 2.63 9.26 -0.51
N GLY A 114 3.09 9.42 0.74
CA GLY A 114 4.44 9.04 1.17
C GLY A 114 4.70 7.54 1.06
N GLY A 115 3.74 6.71 1.47
CA GLY A 115 3.84 5.25 1.33
C GLY A 115 3.85 4.79 -0.13
N VAL A 116 3.02 5.37 -1.01
CA VAL A 116 3.09 5.08 -2.45
C VAL A 116 4.44 5.49 -3.05
N ALA A 117 4.98 6.65 -2.68
CA ALA A 117 6.30 7.07 -3.13
C ALA A 117 7.40 6.09 -2.68
N LEU A 118 7.33 5.62 -1.43
CA LEU A 118 8.24 4.60 -0.91
C LEU A 118 8.13 3.29 -1.70
N ALA A 119 6.92 2.81 -1.95
CA ALA A 119 6.69 1.57 -2.70
C ALA A 119 7.18 1.68 -4.16
N PHE A 120 6.94 2.82 -4.81
CA PHE A 120 7.47 3.10 -6.13
C PHE A 120 9.01 3.02 -6.15
N CYS A 121 9.67 3.63 -5.18
CA CYS A 121 11.11 3.51 -5.01
C CYS A 121 11.52 2.05 -4.84
N MET A 122 10.97 1.32 -3.86
CA MET A 122 11.29 -0.09 -3.61
C MET A 122 11.16 -0.96 -4.88
N ASP A 123 10.06 -0.81 -5.61
CA ASP A 123 9.81 -1.53 -6.85
C ASP A 123 10.86 -1.20 -7.95
N THR A 124 11.32 0.06 -8.00
CA THR A 124 12.43 0.43 -8.89
C THR A 124 13.74 -0.24 -8.53
N TRP A 125 14.06 -0.37 -7.25
CA TRP A 125 15.24 -1.06 -6.76
C TRP A 125 15.15 -2.56 -7.04
N LEU A 126 14.05 -3.21 -6.65
CA LEU A 126 13.84 -4.65 -6.82
C LEU A 126 13.92 -5.09 -8.29
N THR A 127 13.35 -4.31 -9.19
CA THR A 127 13.40 -4.62 -10.63
C THR A 127 14.80 -4.41 -11.19
N ARG A 128 15.57 -3.43 -10.71
CA ARG A 128 16.97 -3.22 -11.15
C ARG A 128 17.88 -4.36 -10.71
N SER A 129 17.77 -4.82 -9.46
CA SER A 129 18.61 -5.90 -8.94
C SER A 129 18.41 -7.21 -9.70
N ALA A 130 17.17 -7.53 -10.07
CA ALA A 130 16.86 -8.72 -10.85
C ALA A 130 17.50 -8.71 -12.27
N PHE A 131 17.72 -7.53 -12.85
CA PHE A 131 18.45 -7.41 -14.11
C PHE A 131 19.94 -7.70 -13.92
N TYR A 132 20.57 -7.13 -12.89
CA TYR A 132 22.00 -7.37 -12.62
C TYR A 132 22.34 -8.84 -12.36
N GLU A 133 21.45 -9.58 -11.68
CA GLU A 133 21.67 -11.00 -11.38
C GLU A 133 21.47 -11.92 -12.59
N THR A 134 20.85 -11.43 -13.66
CA THR A 134 20.71 -12.18 -14.94
C THR A 134 21.91 -11.95 -15.87
N ASP A 135 22.63 -10.84 -15.71
CA ASP A 135 23.75 -10.43 -16.57
C ASP A 135 25.14 -10.80 -16.00
N ALA A 136 25.20 -11.44 -14.82
CA ALA A 136 26.42 -11.87 -14.12
C ALA A 136 26.64 -13.39 -14.24
#